data_AF-A0A969E2D6-F1
#
_entry.id   AF-A0A969E2D6-F1
#
_cell.length_a   1.000
_cell.length_b   1.000
_cell.length_c   1.000
_cell.angle_alpha   90.00
_cell.angle_beta   90.00
_cell.angle_gamma   90.00
#
_symmetry.space_group_name_H-M   'P 1'
#
loop_
_entity.id
_entity.type
_entity.pdbx_description
1 polymer ?
#
loop_
_entity_poly.entity_id
_entity_poly.type
_entity_poly.pdbx_seq_one_letter_code
_entity_poly.pdbx_strand_id
1 'polypeptide(L)'
;MEISVAEAIKDIILMQGSVVVPALGGFVGSHKVSQIDSVAGAMRAPSLQIDFNPNAIINDGILVGFIQNKYDLGIIESQNLVKDFTEKAKITLEKYEHFNISDVGTLYRDHIDRIQFMPASTNLNLESFGLTTLNCSPLSRTRPETKIRKKSLL
;
A
#
# COMPACT_ATOMS: atom_id res chain seq x y z
N MET A 1 20.41 -14.06 -11.12
CA MET A 1 19.38 -13.04 -10.88
C MET A 1 18.13 -13.80 -10.45
N GLU A 2 17.67 -13.62 -9.22
CA GLU A 2 16.50 -14.34 -8.71
C GLU A 2 15.24 -13.63 -9.22
N ILE A 3 14.37 -14.36 -9.93
CA ILE A 3 13.18 -13.77 -10.56
C ILE A 3 12.07 -13.73 -9.51
N SER A 4 11.70 -12.52 -9.09
CA SER A 4 10.69 -12.32 -8.06
C SER A 4 9.41 -11.73 -8.64
N VAL A 5 8.32 -12.51 -8.61
CA VAL A 5 6.97 -12.06 -8.96
C VAL A 5 6.45 -11.06 -7.91
N ALA A 6 6.79 -11.24 -6.64
CA ALA A 6 6.41 -10.31 -5.56
C ALA A 6 6.98 -8.91 -5.80
N GLU A 7 8.24 -8.83 -6.27
CA GLU A 7 8.87 -7.55 -6.60
C GLU A 7 8.21 -6.90 -7.82
N ALA A 8 7.84 -7.69 -8.84
CA ALA A 8 7.09 -7.19 -10.00
C ALA A 8 5.72 -6.61 -9.59
N ILE A 9 4.98 -7.29 -8.71
CA ILE A 9 3.71 -6.81 -8.16
C ILE A 9 3.91 -5.44 -7.50
N LYS A 10 4.90 -5.32 -6.62
CA LYS A 10 5.24 -4.06 -5.94
C LYS A 10 5.51 -2.95 -6.95
N ASP A 11 6.39 -3.18 -7.91
CA ASP A 11 6.80 -2.15 -8.88
C ASP A 11 5.61 -1.68 -9.73
N ILE A 12 4.74 -2.59 -10.15
CA ILE A 12 3.55 -2.23 -10.94
C ILE A 12 2.59 -1.39 -10.11
N ILE A 13 2.36 -1.73 -8.84
CA ILE A 13 1.52 -0.92 -7.94
C ILE A 13 2.11 0.49 -7.78
N LEU A 14 3.43 0.61 -7.64
CA LEU A 14 4.11 1.90 -7.54
C LEU A 14 4.00 2.74 -8.81
N MET A 15 4.08 2.11 -9.98
CA MET A 15 4.10 2.80 -11.28
C MET A 15 2.71 3.12 -11.83
N GLN A 16 1.76 2.19 -11.68
CA GLN A 16 0.44 2.23 -12.33
C GLN A 16 -0.72 2.28 -11.33
N GLY A 17 -0.46 2.08 -10.04
CA GLY A 17 -1.47 2.11 -8.98
C GLY A 17 -2.21 0.79 -8.79
N SER A 18 -2.33 -0.08 -9.79
CA SER A 18 -3.03 -1.38 -9.62
C SER A 18 -2.39 -2.49 -10.43
N VAL A 19 -2.51 -3.73 -9.93
CA VAL A 19 -2.06 -4.93 -10.65
C VAL A 19 -2.99 -6.10 -10.37
N VAL A 20 -3.31 -6.87 -11.41
CA VAL A 20 -4.02 -8.15 -11.26
C VAL A 20 -3.03 -9.30 -11.21
N VAL A 21 -3.19 -10.17 -10.22
CA VAL A 21 -2.50 -11.46 -10.13
C VAL A 21 -3.48 -12.55 -10.58
N PRO A 22 -3.31 -13.13 -11.78
CA PRO A 22 -4.23 -14.10 -12.35
C PRO A 22 -4.54 -15.24 -11.39
N ALA A 23 -5.84 -15.56 -11.28
CA ALA A 23 -6.37 -16.61 -10.41
C ALA A 23 -6.12 -16.44 -8.89
N LEU A 24 -5.56 -15.31 -8.45
CA LEU A 24 -5.41 -14.96 -7.03
C LEU A 24 -6.32 -13.78 -6.65
N GLY A 25 -6.23 -12.67 -7.39
CA GLY A 25 -6.98 -11.43 -7.14
C GLY A 25 -6.20 -10.20 -7.61
N GLY A 26 -6.74 -9.02 -7.37
CA GLY A 26 -6.14 -7.74 -7.78
C GLY A 26 -5.75 -6.87 -6.60
N PHE A 27 -4.61 -6.19 -6.72
CA PHE A 27 -4.14 -5.20 -5.77
C PHE A 27 -4.38 -3.80 -6.31
N VAL A 28 -4.88 -2.91 -5.46
CA VAL A 28 -5.16 -1.51 -5.80
C VAL A 28 -4.52 -0.62 -4.75
N GLY A 29 -3.58 0.21 -5.18
CA GLY A 29 -2.98 1.29 -4.42
C GLY A 29 -3.88 2.52 -4.43
N SER A 30 -4.28 2.99 -3.25
CA SER A 30 -4.99 4.23 -3.02
C SER A 30 -4.07 5.24 -2.33
N HIS A 31 -3.85 6.39 -2.96
CA HIS A 31 -3.02 7.45 -2.39
C HIS A 31 -3.79 8.20 -1.30
N LYS A 32 -3.32 8.12 -0.05
CA LYS A 32 -3.83 8.92 1.06
C LYS A 32 -3.02 10.20 1.20
N VAL A 33 -3.72 11.32 1.14
CA VAL A 33 -3.16 12.66 1.41
C VAL A 33 -2.70 12.79 2.86
N SER A 34 -1.78 13.71 3.13
CA SER A 34 -1.34 14.02 4.50
C SER A 34 -2.51 14.46 5.37
N GLN A 35 -2.61 13.91 6.57
CA GLN A 35 -3.66 14.28 7.54
C GLN A 35 -3.04 14.79 8.83
N ILE A 36 -3.62 15.88 9.35
CA ILE A 36 -3.33 16.39 10.68
C ILE A 36 -4.31 15.74 11.63
N ASP A 37 -3.80 14.86 12.49
CA ASP A 37 -4.56 14.34 13.61
C ASP A 37 -4.48 15.36 14.76
N SER A 38 -5.56 16.13 14.91
CA SER A 38 -5.66 17.18 15.94
C SER A 38 -5.82 16.62 17.35
N VAL A 39 -6.26 15.36 17.49
CA VAL A 39 -6.41 14.69 18.78
C VAL A 39 -5.07 14.10 19.23
N ALA A 40 -4.35 13.45 18.31
CA ALA A 40 -3.02 12.91 18.59
C ALA A 40 -1.89 13.97 18.51
N GLY A 41 -2.17 15.16 17.97
CA GLY A 41 -1.16 16.18 17.72
C GLY A 41 -0.08 15.72 16.73
N ALA A 42 -0.46 14.92 15.73
CA ALA A 42 0.47 14.29 14.81
C ALA A 42 0.13 14.62 13.36
N MET A 43 1.13 14.96 12.57
CA MET A 43 1.01 15.09 11.12
C MET A 43 1.47 13.79 10.47
N ARG A 44 0.54 13.08 9.83
CA ARG A 44 0.83 11.91 9.02
C ARG A 44 1.21 12.35 7.62
N ALA A 45 2.36 11.88 7.14
CA ALA A 45 2.80 12.08 5.78
C ALA A 45 1.81 11.41 4.79
N PRO A 46 1.78 11.85 3.52
CA PRO A 46 1.05 11.13 2.49
C PRO A 46 1.51 9.66 2.42
N SER A 47 0.59 8.74 2.20
CA SER A 47 0.89 7.31 2.21
C SER A 47 0.15 6.58 1.11
N LEU A 48 0.78 5.57 0.53
CA LEU A 48 0.11 4.65 -0.39
C LEU A 48 -0.48 3.50 0.42
N GLN A 49 -1.81 3.39 0.46
CA GLN A 49 -2.49 2.24 1.03
C GLN A 49 -2.76 1.22 -0.08
N ILE A 50 -2.48 -0.06 0.17
CA ILE A 50 -2.83 -1.13 -0.77
C ILE A 50 -4.07 -1.84 -0.23
N ASP A 51 -5.04 -2.04 -1.11
CA ASP A 51 -6.23 -2.85 -0.88
C ASP A 51 -6.23 -4.04 -1.85
N PHE A 52 -6.93 -5.11 -1.49
CA PHE A 52 -7.00 -6.34 -2.27
C PHE A 52 -8.44 -6.68 -2.64
N ASN A 53 -8.66 -7.02 -3.91
CA ASN A 53 -9.92 -7.48 -4.45
C ASN A 53 -9.81 -8.94 -4.92
N PRO A 54 -10.36 -9.91 -4.16
CA PRO A 54 -10.30 -11.33 -4.53
C PRO A 54 -11.10 -11.66 -5.81
N ASN A 55 -12.02 -10.80 -6.25
CA ASN A 55 -12.83 -11.04 -7.45
C ASN A 55 -12.11 -10.64 -8.75
N ALA A 56 -11.03 -9.86 -8.66
CA ALA A 56 -10.24 -9.44 -9.82
C ALA A 56 -9.26 -10.55 -10.23
N ILE A 57 -9.78 -11.63 -10.80
CA ILE A 57 -9.00 -12.84 -11.15
C ILE A 57 -8.66 -12.96 -12.64
N ILE A 58 -9.23 -12.09 -13.48
CA ILE A 58 -9.07 -12.11 -14.93
C ILE A 58 -7.70 -11.57 -15.29
N ASN A 59 -6.93 -12.32 -16.07
CA ASN A 59 -5.63 -11.88 -16.55
C ASN A 59 -5.78 -10.73 -17.56
N ASP A 60 -5.28 -9.55 -17.19
CA ASP A 60 -5.22 -8.34 -18.03
C ASP A 60 -3.93 -8.24 -18.85
N GLY A 61 -2.99 -9.18 -18.65
CA GLY A 61 -1.69 -9.24 -19.33
C GLY A 61 -0.64 -8.30 -18.75
N ILE A 62 -0.97 -7.44 -17.78
CA ILE A 62 -0.05 -6.41 -17.27
C ILE A 62 1.11 -7.06 -16.51
N LEU A 63 0.82 -7.94 -15.55
CA LEU A 63 1.85 -8.61 -14.75
C LEU A 63 2.79 -9.47 -15.59
N VAL A 64 2.23 -10.24 -16.54
CA VAL A 64 3.00 -11.09 -17.44
C VAL A 64 3.89 -10.24 -18.34
N GLY A 65 3.35 -9.21 -18.99
CA GLY A 65 4.13 -8.31 -19.85
C GLY A 65 5.21 -7.55 -19.09
N PHE A 66 4.96 -7.16 -17.84
CA PHE A 66 5.97 -6.53 -17.00
C PHE A 66 7.14 -7.47 -16.70
N ILE A 67 6.86 -8.74 -16.35
CA ILE A 67 7.89 -9.75 -16.09
C ILE A 67 8.72 -10.02 -17.36
N GLN A 68 8.07 -10.12 -18.53
CA GLN A 68 8.76 -10.27 -19.80
C GLN A 68 9.78 -9.15 -20.03
N ASN A 69 9.36 -7.90 -19.84
CA ASN A 69 10.22 -6.74 -20.06
C ASN A 69 11.31 -6.59 -18.99
N LYS A 70 11.00 -6.89 -17.72
CA LYS A 70 11.95 -6.73 -16.61
C LYS A 70 13.05 -7.79 -16.60
N TYR A 71 12.74 -9.01 -17.03
CA TYR A 71 13.65 -10.17 -16.95
C TYR A 71 14.05 -10.74 -18.32
N ASP A 72 13.65 -10.11 -19.44
CA ASP A 72 13.90 -10.54 -20.81
C ASP A 72 13.49 -12.01 -21.06
N LEU A 73 12.25 -12.33 -20.68
CA LEU A 73 11.69 -13.69 -20.75
C LEU A 73 10.69 -13.86 -21.88
N GLY A 74 10.57 -15.10 -22.35
CA GLY A 74 9.48 -15.50 -23.24
C GLY A 74 8.10 -15.37 -22.57
N ILE A 75 7.05 -15.24 -23.39
CA ILE A 75 5.68 -15.11 -22.88
C ILE A 75 5.24 -16.36 -22.12
N ILE A 76 5.59 -17.54 -22.62
CA ILE A 76 5.25 -18.83 -22.00
C ILE A 76 5.95 -18.97 -20.64
N GLU A 77 7.23 -18.62 -20.56
CA GLU A 77 8.00 -18.67 -19.31
C GLU A 77 7.42 -17.70 -18.26
N SER A 78 7.10 -16.48 -18.68
CA SER A 78 6.50 -15.46 -17.80
C SER A 78 5.12 -15.88 -17.28
N GLN A 79 4.29 -16.50 -18.14
CA GLN A 79 3.00 -17.05 -17.73
C GLN A 79 3.16 -18.20 -16.73
N ASN A 80 4.14 -19.09 -16.94
CA ASN A 80 4.43 -20.18 -16.02
C ASN A 80 4.90 -19.65 -14.66
N LEU A 81 5.78 -18.65 -14.62
CA LEU A 81 6.21 -18.02 -13.37
C LEU A 81 5.05 -17.42 -12.56
N VAL A 82 4.14 -16.71 -13.23
CA VAL A 82 2.95 -16.14 -12.58
C VAL A 82 2.02 -17.26 -12.09
N LYS A 83 1.84 -18.31 -12.89
CA LYS A 83 1.02 -19.47 -12.52
C LYS A 83 1.58 -20.19 -11.29
N ASP A 84 2.87 -20.50 -11.29
CA ASP A 84 3.57 -21.17 -10.20
C ASP A 84 3.49 -20.33 -8.91
N PHE A 85 3.63 -19.00 -9.03
CA PHE A 85 3.44 -18.09 -7.91
C PHE A 85 2.03 -18.16 -7.33
N THR A 86 0.99 -18.12 -8.18
CA THR A 86 -0.40 -18.21 -7.72
C THR A 86 -0.70 -19.57 -7.10
N GLU A 87 -0.21 -20.67 -7.68
CA GLU A 87 -0.39 -22.01 -7.12
C GLU A 87 0.28 -22.14 -5.76
N LYS A 88 1.52 -21.65 -5.62
CA LYS A 88 2.21 -21.60 -4.33
C LYS A 88 1.43 -20.77 -3.31
N ALA A 89 0.90 -19.62 -3.71
CA ALA A 89 0.09 -18.78 -2.82
C ALA A 89 -1.16 -19.52 -2.33
N LYS A 90 -1.89 -20.19 -3.22
CA LYS A 90 -3.08 -20.98 -2.86
C LYS A 90 -2.76 -22.12 -1.91
N ILE A 91 -1.75 -22.93 -2.22
CA ILE A 91 -1.33 -24.05 -1.36
C ILE A 91 -0.91 -23.54 0.03
N THR A 92 -0.20 -22.40 0.09
CA THR A 92 0.22 -21.83 1.37
C THR A 92 -0.98 -21.31 2.17
N LEU A 93 -1.94 -20.64 1.52
CA LEU A 93 -3.18 -20.18 2.16
C LEU A 93 -4.06 -21.34 2.64
N GLU A 94 -4.05 -22.48 1.96
CA GLU A 94 -4.75 -23.69 2.41
C GLU A 94 -4.08 -24.35 3.62
N LYS A 95 -2.74 -24.35 3.66
CA LYS A 95 -1.98 -25.09 4.68
C LYS A 95 -1.69 -24.28 5.94
N TYR A 96 -1.35 -23.01 5.79
CA TYR A 96 -0.87 -22.15 6.87
C TYR A 96 -1.80 -20.96 7.12
N GLU A 97 -2.89 -20.82 6.35
CA GLU A 97 -3.85 -19.70 6.41
C GLU A 97 -3.29 -18.32 6.07
N HIS A 98 -1.97 -18.15 5.91
CA HIS A 98 -1.34 -16.89 5.56
C HIS A 98 -0.27 -17.04 4.48
N PHE A 99 -0.17 -16.04 3.60
CA PHE A 99 0.83 -15.95 2.54
C PHE A 99 1.38 -14.52 2.45
N ASN A 100 2.68 -14.37 2.67
CA ASN A 100 3.34 -13.07 2.68
C ASN A 100 3.89 -12.72 1.28
N ILE A 101 3.57 -11.51 0.82
CA ILE A 101 4.12 -10.89 -0.38
C ILE A 101 5.01 -9.74 0.08
N SER A 102 6.32 -9.93 -0.05
CA SER A 102 7.34 -8.97 0.43
C SER A 102 7.03 -7.54 -0.01
N ASP A 103 7.12 -6.62 0.94
CA ASP A 103 6.84 -5.17 0.81
C ASP A 103 5.41 -4.78 0.41
N VAL A 104 4.56 -5.72 -0.03
CA VAL A 104 3.16 -5.46 -0.41
C VAL A 104 2.24 -5.72 0.78
N GLY A 105 2.31 -6.90 1.38
CA GLY A 105 1.47 -7.29 2.51
C GLY A 105 1.24 -8.79 2.61
N THR A 106 0.37 -9.19 3.53
CA THR A 106 0.05 -10.60 3.81
C THR A 106 -1.41 -10.89 3.46
N LEU A 107 -1.63 -11.90 2.62
CA LEU A 107 -2.94 -12.50 2.41
C LEU A 107 -3.21 -13.52 3.52
N TYR A 108 -4.43 -13.59 4.00
CA TYR A 108 -4.82 -14.60 4.98
C TYR A 108 -6.27 -15.04 4.80
N ARG A 109 -6.66 -16.21 5.32
CA ARG A 109 -8.06 -16.64 5.37
C ARG A 109 -8.72 -16.21 6.67
N ASP A 110 -9.95 -15.71 6.59
CA ASP A 110 -10.77 -15.46 7.77
C ASP A 110 -11.53 -16.72 8.22
N HIS A 111 -12.31 -16.58 9.30
CA HIS A 111 -13.13 -17.64 9.89
C HIS A 111 -14.29 -18.11 8.99
N ILE A 112 -14.50 -17.49 7.82
CA ILE A 112 -15.52 -17.83 6.82
C ILE A 112 -14.82 -18.25 5.51
N ASP A 113 -13.54 -18.66 5.57
CA ASP A 113 -12.72 -19.09 4.43
C ASP A 113 -12.57 -18.03 3.31
N ARG A 114 -12.75 -16.74 3.62
CA ARG A 114 -12.53 -15.66 2.65
C ARG A 114 -11.10 -15.16 2.72
N ILE A 115 -10.53 -14.86 1.56
CA ILE A 115 -9.21 -14.24 1.48
C ILE A 115 -9.32 -12.77 1.88
N GLN A 116 -8.64 -12.42 2.95
CA GLN A 116 -8.42 -11.08 3.45
C GLN A 116 -6.98 -10.65 3.20
N PHE A 117 -6.74 -9.34 3.29
CA PHE A 117 -5.43 -8.75 3.06
C PHE A 117 -5.06 -7.80 4.19
N MET A 118 -3.82 -7.89 4.64
CA MET A 118 -3.20 -6.96 5.57
C MET A 118 -2.01 -6.31 4.87
N PRO A 119 -2.02 -4.98 4.63
CA PRO A 119 -0.91 -4.30 3.97
C PRO A 119 0.35 -4.35 4.83
N ALA A 120 1.52 -4.33 4.17
CA ALA A 120 2.79 -4.20 4.87
C ALA A 120 2.88 -2.85 5.60
N SER A 121 3.66 -2.80 6.70
CA SER A 121 3.86 -1.56 7.48
C SER A 121 4.77 -0.54 6.78
N THR A 122 5.41 -0.93 5.68
CA THR A 122 6.28 -0.08 4.87
C THR A 122 5.45 0.94 4.08
N ASN A 123 5.73 2.25 4.27
CA ASN A 123 5.12 3.28 3.43
C ASN A 123 5.73 3.21 2.02
N LEU A 124 4.95 2.71 1.06
CA LEU A 124 5.35 2.56 -0.33
C LEU A 124 5.23 3.86 -1.15
N ASN A 125 4.86 4.99 -0.54
CA ASN A 125 4.79 6.24 -1.28
C ASN A 125 6.19 6.79 -1.60
N LEU A 126 6.59 6.71 -2.86
CA LEU A 126 7.84 7.28 -3.39
C LEU A 126 7.95 8.79 -3.12
N GLU A 127 6.85 9.54 -3.18
CA GLU A 127 6.86 10.99 -2.89
C GLU A 127 7.09 11.31 -1.41
N SER A 128 6.84 10.34 -0.53
CA SER A 128 7.04 10.48 0.92
C SER A 128 8.24 9.68 1.44
N PHE A 129 9.08 9.17 0.54
CA PHE A 129 10.30 8.47 0.92
C PHE A 129 11.21 9.40 1.76
N GLY A 130 11.42 9.03 3.03
CA GLY A 130 12.19 9.82 4.00
C GLY A 130 11.35 10.80 4.86
N LEU A 131 10.06 10.97 4.58
CA LEU A 131 9.17 11.78 5.43
C LEU A 131 8.70 10.94 6.62
N THR A 132 9.13 11.34 7.82
CA THR A 132 8.69 10.71 9.07
C THR A 132 7.48 11.45 9.64
N THR A 133 6.61 10.75 10.37
CA THR A 133 5.51 11.39 11.12
C THR A 133 6.06 12.47 12.03
N LEU A 134 5.59 13.71 11.87
CA LEU A 134 6.01 14.84 12.70
C LEU A 134 5.00 15.03 13.83
N ASN A 135 5.50 15.07 15.06
CA ASN A 135 4.70 15.43 16.22
C ASN A 135 4.56 16.95 16.27
N CYS A 136 3.34 17.44 16.11
CA CYS A 136 3.02 18.85 16.17
C CYS A 136 2.29 19.16 17.48
N SER A 137 3.01 19.82 18.40
CA SER A 137 2.39 20.36 19.60
C SER A 137 1.56 21.60 19.24
N PRO A 138 0.31 21.73 19.73
CA PRO A 138 -0.51 22.91 19.44
C PRO A 138 0.14 24.18 20.00
N LEU A 139 0.31 25.19 19.14
CA LEU A 139 0.83 26.50 19.53
C LEU A 139 -0.24 27.27 20.31
N SER A 140 -0.01 27.48 21.60
CA SER A 140 -0.83 28.40 22.41
C SER A 140 -0.49 29.85 22.04
N ARG A 141 -1.34 30.47 21.22
CA ARG A 141 -1.22 31.91 20.92
C ARG A 141 -1.73 32.70 22.13
N THR A 142 -0.82 33.21 22.96
CA THR A 142 -1.16 34.29 23.90
C THR A 142 -1.47 35.55 23.09
N ARG A 143 -2.75 35.92 23.00
CA ARG A 143 -3.14 37.26 22.50
C ARG A 143 -2.51 38.28 23.45
N PRO A 144 -1.74 39.28 22.96
CA PRO A 144 -1.34 40.39 23.82
C PRO A 144 -2.62 41.11 24.27
N GLU A 145 -2.82 41.21 25.59
CA GLU A 145 -3.94 41.94 26.17
C GLU A 145 -3.82 43.43 25.81
N THR A 146 -4.66 43.89 24.89
CA THR A 146 -4.79 45.33 24.61
C THR A 146 -5.44 45.99 25.82
N LYS A 147 -4.64 46.60 26.70
CA LYS A 147 -5.14 47.47 27.78
C LYS A 147 -5.87 48.66 27.16
N ILE A 148 -7.19 48.60 27.10
CA ILE A 148 -8.03 49.74 26.73
C ILE A 148 -8.01 50.73 27.90
N ARG A 149 -7.23 51.83 27.78
CA ARG A 149 -7.32 52.98 28.69
C ARG A 149 -8.69 53.64 28.48
N LYS A 150 -9.62 53.48 29.42
CA LYS A 150 -10.82 54.33 29.49
C LYS A 150 -10.38 55.75 29.81
N LYS A 151 -10.55 56.67 28.87
CA LYS A 151 -10.39 58.12 29.11
C LYS A 151 -11.70 58.60 29.77
N SER A 152 -11.65 58.89 31.06
CA SER A 152 -12.72 59.60 31.76
C SER A 152 -12.72 61.03 31.25
N LEU A 153 -13.82 61.45 30.63
CA LEU A 153 -14.11 62.86 30.35
C LEU A 153 -15.06 63.33 31.46
N LEU A 154 -14.51 64.21 32.31
CA LEU A 154 -15.25 65.18 33.11
C LEU A 154 -15.81 66.26 32.19
#